data_AF-A0A4Y9YCC1-F1
#
_entry.id   AF-A0A4Y9YCC1-F1
#
_cell.length_a   1.000
_cell.length_b   1.000
_cell.length_c   1.000
_cell.angle_alpha   90.00
_cell.angle_beta   90.00
_cell.angle_gamma   90.00
#
_symmetry.space_group_name_H-M   'P 1'
#
loop_
_entity.id
_entity.type
_entity.pdbx_description
1 polymer ?
#
loop_
_entity_poly.entity_id
_entity_poly.type
_entity_poly.pdbx_seq_one_letter_code
_entity_poly.pdbx_strand_id
1 'polypeptide(L)'
;MTEFTTQVNECRVSSSLTLRPKEHVFRLAICGLHGDEVHRQFAMVANAFPLGDLELLAVEHENAERWSIRGYVEVFRECRNVRDVIFTGPYAGSLCEAFAVPDELIERHPLSGPLLPSLKSLNLKEYGIKPRSLPKMLPEWLRHRQRVAPIQNMSVEGFVVGRKMVKKIEGVIPEIFWQQSWASTPEEEEDSDSGSDES
;
A
#
# COMPACT_ATOMS: atom_id res chain seq x y z
N MET A 1 -39.51 -5.17 23.16
CA MET A 1 -39.32 -4.88 21.74
C MET A 1 -37.86 -4.49 21.61
N THR A 2 -37.03 -5.43 21.14
CA THR A 2 -35.57 -5.34 21.21
C THR A 2 -35.08 -4.70 19.93
N GLU A 3 -34.68 -3.43 19.99
CA GLU A 3 -34.08 -2.73 18.85
C GLU A 3 -32.65 -3.22 18.66
N PHE A 4 -32.41 -3.88 17.53
CA PHE A 4 -31.06 -4.22 17.07
C PHE A 4 -30.52 -3.02 16.28
N THR A 5 -29.79 -2.14 16.97
CA THR A 5 -29.00 -1.10 16.31
C THR A 5 -27.77 -1.76 15.70
N THR A 6 -27.85 -2.10 14.41
CA THR A 6 -26.67 -2.52 13.65
C THR A 6 -25.85 -1.26 13.38
N GLN A 7 -24.69 -1.13 14.02
CA GLN A 7 -23.70 -0.13 13.62
C GLN A 7 -23.24 -0.47 12.21
N VAL A 8 -23.80 0.23 11.24
CA VAL A 8 -23.30 0.23 9.87
C VAL A 8 -22.02 1.07 9.91
N ASN A 9 -20.86 0.40 9.81
CA ASN A 9 -19.60 1.09 9.54
C ASN A 9 -19.80 1.86 8.22
N GLU A 10 -19.92 3.18 8.31
CA GLU A 10 -20.16 4.03 7.14
C GLU A 10 -18.96 3.93 6.19
N CYS A 11 -19.16 3.34 5.02
CA CYS A 11 -18.28 3.55 3.88
C CYS A 11 -18.49 4.99 3.40
N ARG A 12 -17.80 5.96 4.04
CA ARG A 12 -17.91 7.36 3.66
C ARG A 12 -17.12 7.62 2.38
N VAL A 13 -17.81 8.06 1.33
CA VAL A 13 -17.17 8.77 0.22
C VAL A 13 -16.92 10.21 0.67
N SER A 14 -15.86 10.45 1.43
CA SER A 14 -15.61 11.74 2.11
C SER A 14 -14.53 12.56 1.40
N SER A 15 -14.90 13.60 0.66
CA SER A 15 -13.99 14.54 -0.01
C SER A 15 -13.25 15.48 0.97
N SER A 16 -12.24 15.00 1.71
CA SER A 16 -11.33 15.90 2.43
C SER A 16 -9.93 15.32 2.65
N LEU A 17 -9.13 15.28 1.58
CA LEU A 17 -7.68 15.45 1.66
C LEU A 17 -7.33 16.41 0.53
N THR A 18 -6.62 17.49 0.83
CA THR A 18 -6.24 18.56 -0.12
C THR A 18 -5.26 18.04 -1.16
N LEU A 19 -5.74 17.25 -2.11
CA LEU A 19 -5.08 16.93 -3.36
C LEU A 19 -5.71 17.79 -4.44
N ARG A 20 -4.86 18.42 -5.27
CA ARG A 20 -5.34 19.19 -6.42
C ARG A 20 -6.25 18.28 -7.25
N PRO A 21 -7.41 18.75 -7.72
CA PRO A 21 -8.33 17.91 -8.47
C PRO A 21 -7.69 17.54 -9.80
N LYS A 22 -7.05 16.37 -9.86
CA LYS A 22 -7.22 15.53 -11.03
C LYS A 22 -8.67 15.06 -10.95
N GLU A 23 -9.42 15.23 -12.03
CA GLU A 23 -10.81 14.80 -12.13
C GLU A 23 -10.88 13.28 -12.06
N HIS A 24 -10.80 12.73 -10.85
CA HIS A 24 -11.02 11.32 -10.62
C HIS A 24 -12.53 11.09 -10.68
N VAL A 25 -12.97 10.26 -11.63
CA VAL A 25 -14.39 9.98 -11.85
C VAL A 25 -15.00 9.22 -10.67
N PHE A 26 -14.21 8.37 -10.00
CA PHE A 26 -14.63 7.60 -8.82
C PHE A 26 -13.52 7.50 -7.77
N ARG A 27 -13.91 7.61 -6.50
CA ARG A 27 -13.06 7.39 -5.34
C ARG A 27 -13.73 6.43 -4.37
N LEU A 28 -13.01 5.38 -4.02
CA LEU A 28 -13.34 4.50 -2.90
C LEU A 28 -12.44 4.87 -1.73
N ALA A 29 -13.04 5.16 -0.58
CA ALA A 29 -12.36 5.33 0.70
C ALA A 29 -12.82 4.21 1.63
N ILE A 30 -11.87 3.41 2.11
CA ILE A 30 -12.14 2.30 3.02
C ILE A 30 -11.64 2.70 4.40
N CYS A 31 -12.57 2.85 5.35
CA CYS A 31 -12.31 3.28 6.73
C CYS A 31 -12.97 2.32 7.72
N GLY A 32 -12.37 2.13 8.90
CA GLY A 32 -13.02 1.46 10.04
C GLY A 32 -13.40 -0.02 9.85
N LEU A 33 -12.83 -0.72 8.87
CA LEU A 33 -13.13 -2.14 8.66
C LEU A 33 -12.28 -3.02 9.59
N HIS A 34 -12.97 -3.88 10.36
CA HIS A 34 -12.39 -4.78 11.35
C HIS A 34 -12.32 -6.23 10.86
N GLY A 35 -11.16 -6.87 11.03
CA GLY A 35 -10.95 -8.31 10.85
C GLY A 35 -11.54 -8.94 9.57
N ASP A 36 -12.15 -10.12 9.74
CA ASP A 36 -12.69 -10.95 8.64
C ASP A 36 -13.92 -10.31 7.94
N GLU A 37 -14.59 -9.37 8.60
CA GLU A 37 -15.77 -8.68 8.05
C GLU A 37 -15.39 -7.75 6.89
N VAL A 38 -14.13 -7.30 6.83
CA VAL A 38 -13.54 -6.56 5.70
C VAL A 38 -13.79 -7.28 4.39
N HIS A 39 -13.48 -8.57 4.34
CA HIS A 39 -13.56 -9.36 3.11
C HIS A 39 -14.99 -9.43 2.60
N ARG A 40 -15.94 -9.67 3.52
CA ARG A 40 -17.37 -9.74 3.19
C ARG A 40 -17.92 -8.39 2.74
N GLN A 41 -17.63 -7.32 3.47
CA GLN A 41 -18.12 -5.97 3.13
C GLN A 41 -17.50 -5.49 1.82
N PHE A 42 -16.22 -5.75 1.60
CA PHE A 42 -15.58 -5.42 0.34
C PHE A 42 -16.15 -6.25 -0.82
N ALA A 43 -16.36 -7.55 -0.65
CA ALA A 43 -17.00 -8.37 -1.67
C ALA A 43 -18.40 -7.81 -2.02
N MET A 44 -19.15 -7.32 -1.04
CA MET A 44 -20.43 -6.64 -1.29
C MET A 44 -20.25 -5.36 -2.11
N VAL A 45 -19.27 -4.51 -1.77
CA VAL A 45 -18.97 -3.28 -2.52
C VAL A 45 -18.50 -3.61 -3.94
N ALA A 46 -17.60 -4.58 -4.11
CA ALA A 46 -17.09 -5.03 -5.41
C ALA A 46 -18.18 -5.62 -6.30
N ASN A 47 -19.17 -6.29 -5.71
CA ASN A 47 -20.33 -6.81 -6.44
C ASN A 47 -21.34 -5.71 -6.80
N ALA A 48 -21.47 -4.67 -5.97
CA ALA A 48 -22.39 -3.56 -6.18
C ALA A 48 -21.82 -2.46 -7.09
N PHE A 49 -20.51 -2.35 -7.17
CA PHE A 49 -19.80 -1.27 -7.85
C PHE A 49 -18.73 -1.83 -8.80
N PRO A 50 -18.69 -1.43 -10.08
CA PRO A 50 -17.68 -1.89 -11.02
C PRO A 50 -16.32 -1.27 -10.66
N LEU A 51 -15.59 -1.91 -9.74
CA LEU A 51 -14.25 -1.48 -9.32
C LEU A 51 -13.24 -1.44 -10.48
N GLY A 52 -13.57 -2.12 -11.58
CA GLY A 52 -12.83 -2.05 -12.84
C GLY A 52 -12.66 -0.61 -13.34
N ASP A 53 -13.63 0.28 -13.11
CA ASP A 53 -13.60 1.68 -13.57
C ASP A 53 -13.01 2.66 -12.55
N LEU A 54 -12.60 2.17 -11.37
CA LEU A 54 -12.01 2.99 -10.34
C LEU A 54 -10.64 3.51 -10.80
N GLU A 55 -10.43 4.83 -10.78
CA GLU A 55 -9.14 5.44 -11.13
C GLU A 55 -8.30 5.83 -9.89
N LEU A 56 -8.95 6.13 -8.77
CA LEU A 56 -8.31 6.50 -7.50
C LEU A 56 -8.79 5.58 -6.38
N LEU A 57 -7.83 4.95 -5.70
CA LEU A 57 -8.08 4.16 -4.51
C LEU A 57 -7.43 4.81 -3.29
N ALA A 58 -8.26 5.25 -2.35
CA ALA A 58 -7.79 5.76 -1.07
C ALA A 58 -8.08 4.73 0.02
N VAL A 59 -7.06 4.28 0.74
CA VAL A 59 -7.20 3.34 1.86
C VAL A 59 -6.72 4.05 3.11
N GLU A 60 -7.61 4.20 4.10
CA GLU A 60 -7.31 4.90 5.34
C GLU A 60 -7.57 3.98 6.54
N HIS A 61 -6.47 3.57 7.17
CA HIS A 61 -6.48 2.73 8.35
C HIS A 61 -6.27 3.59 9.60
N GLU A 62 -7.36 3.89 10.28
CA GLU A 62 -7.34 4.58 11.57
C GLU A 62 -7.00 3.62 12.73
N ASN A 63 -7.26 2.32 12.57
CA ASN A 63 -7.10 1.32 13.64
C ASN A 63 -5.82 0.48 13.52
N ALA A 64 -5.36 -0.02 14.67
CA ALA A 64 -4.19 -0.90 14.80
C ALA A 64 -4.46 -2.36 14.32
N GLU A 65 -5.52 -2.60 13.56
CA GLU A 65 -5.79 -3.92 13.01
C GLU A 65 -5.22 -4.04 11.60
N ARG A 66 -4.32 -5.02 11.45
CA ARG A 66 -3.59 -5.30 10.22
C ARG A 66 -4.49 -6.08 9.26
N TRP A 67 -4.75 -5.52 8.07
CA TRP A 67 -5.29 -6.31 6.97
C TRP A 67 -4.36 -7.46 6.61
N SER A 68 -4.94 -8.62 6.36
CA SER A 68 -4.18 -9.75 5.83
C SER A 68 -3.64 -9.41 4.43
N ILE A 69 -2.47 -9.96 4.10
CA ILE A 69 -1.90 -9.86 2.75
C ILE A 69 -2.94 -10.30 1.71
N ARG A 70 -3.65 -11.40 1.99
CA ARG A 70 -4.72 -11.93 1.15
C ARG A 70 -5.86 -10.93 0.93
N GLY A 71 -6.25 -10.17 1.96
CA GLY A 71 -7.27 -9.11 1.84
C GLY A 71 -6.87 -8.04 0.85
N TYR A 72 -5.63 -7.55 0.93
CA TYR A 72 -5.13 -6.61 -0.08
C TYR A 72 -5.15 -7.20 -1.49
N VAL A 73 -4.72 -8.45 -1.68
CA VAL A 73 -4.72 -9.10 -2.99
C VAL A 73 -6.13 -9.21 -3.58
N GLU A 74 -7.10 -9.70 -2.78
CA GLU A 74 -8.48 -9.88 -3.21
C GLU A 74 -9.15 -8.54 -3.58
N VAL A 75 -8.82 -7.47 -2.86
CA VAL A 75 -9.34 -6.12 -3.12
C VAL A 75 -8.72 -5.53 -4.38
N PHE A 76 -7.40 -5.53 -4.46
CA PHE A 76 -6.67 -4.80 -5.50
C PHE A 76 -6.69 -5.48 -6.85
N ARG A 77 -7.02 -6.77 -6.93
CA ARG A 77 -7.17 -7.46 -8.21
C ARG A 77 -8.33 -6.91 -9.05
N GLU A 78 -9.39 -6.43 -8.39
CA GLU A 78 -10.60 -5.95 -9.07
C GLU A 78 -10.41 -4.51 -9.58
N CYS A 79 -9.45 -3.80 -9.02
CA CYS A 79 -9.13 -2.40 -9.28
C CYS A 79 -8.20 -2.21 -10.50
N ARG A 80 -8.61 -2.69 -11.69
CA ARG A 80 -7.72 -2.73 -12.87
C ARG A 80 -7.35 -1.38 -13.47
N ASN A 81 -8.26 -0.41 -13.42
CA ASN A 81 -8.02 0.94 -13.95
C ASN A 81 -7.48 1.92 -12.91
N VAL A 82 -7.18 1.48 -11.69
CA VAL A 82 -6.65 2.37 -10.64
C VAL A 82 -5.27 2.84 -11.06
N ARG A 83 -5.13 4.16 -11.18
CA ARG A 83 -3.91 4.87 -11.56
C ARG A 83 -3.23 5.52 -10.37
N ASP A 84 -4.00 5.87 -9.36
CA ASP A 84 -3.51 6.58 -8.18
C ASP A 84 -3.96 5.81 -6.92
N VAL A 85 -3.00 5.49 -6.05
CA VAL A 85 -3.27 4.89 -4.74
C VAL A 85 -2.78 5.84 -3.67
N ILE A 86 -3.63 6.08 -2.68
CA ILE A 86 -3.26 6.77 -1.45
C ILE A 86 -3.49 5.79 -0.33
N PHE A 87 -2.42 5.41 0.37
CA PHE A 87 -2.50 4.57 1.53
C PHE A 87 -2.08 5.37 2.75
N THR A 88 -2.98 5.48 3.72
CA THR A 88 -2.73 6.17 4.98
C THR A 88 -2.93 5.18 6.13
N GLY A 89 -1.88 4.86 6.89
CA GLY A 89 -2.03 4.04 8.10
C GLY A 89 -0.76 3.31 8.55
N PRO A 90 -0.80 2.64 9.72
CA PRO A 90 0.37 2.03 10.37
C PRO A 90 0.88 0.73 9.72
N TYR A 91 0.25 0.26 8.63
CA TYR A 91 0.53 -1.04 8.01
C TYR A 91 0.89 -0.98 6.53
N ALA A 92 1.47 0.13 6.07
CA ALA A 92 1.94 0.27 4.69
C ALA A 92 2.98 -0.81 4.30
N GLY A 93 3.70 -1.38 5.27
CA GLY A 93 4.56 -2.56 5.04
C GLY A 93 3.77 -3.79 4.55
N SER A 94 2.58 -4.03 5.09
CA SER A 94 1.72 -5.16 4.69
C SER A 94 1.16 -4.99 3.29
N LEU A 95 0.85 -3.73 2.92
CA LEU A 95 0.49 -3.36 1.57
C LEU A 95 1.62 -3.72 0.59
N CYS A 96 2.85 -3.34 0.93
CA CYS A 96 4.03 -3.66 0.11
C CYS A 96 4.29 -5.17 0.03
N GLU A 97 4.04 -5.92 1.11
CA GLU A 97 4.08 -7.39 1.08
C GLU A 97 3.05 -7.94 0.10
N ALA A 98 1.81 -7.43 0.10
CA ALA A 98 0.78 -7.83 -0.86
C ALA A 98 1.16 -7.55 -2.31
N PHE A 99 1.77 -6.40 -2.56
CA PHE A 99 2.30 -6.05 -3.87
C PHE A 99 3.44 -6.96 -4.34
N ALA A 100 4.22 -7.49 -3.41
CA ALA A 100 5.34 -8.37 -3.69
C ALA A 100 4.96 -9.86 -3.75
N VAL A 101 3.70 -10.23 -3.49
CA VAL A 101 3.23 -11.60 -3.67
C VAL A 101 3.42 -11.99 -5.13
N PRO A 102 4.19 -13.05 -5.44
CA PRO A 102 4.33 -13.56 -6.80
C PRO A 102 2.97 -13.91 -7.40
N ASP A 103 2.76 -13.57 -8.67
CA ASP A 103 1.52 -13.85 -9.40
C ASP A 103 1.14 -15.35 -9.35
N GLU A 104 2.14 -16.23 -9.27
CA GLU A 104 2.01 -17.69 -9.17
C GLU A 104 1.39 -18.16 -7.85
N LEU A 105 1.56 -17.41 -6.76
CA LEU A 105 1.00 -17.74 -5.44
C LEU A 105 -0.44 -17.26 -5.28
N ILE A 106 -0.98 -16.52 -6.26
CA ILE A 106 -2.40 -16.16 -6.34
C ILE A 106 -3.15 -17.33 -6.99
N GLU A 107 -3.13 -18.50 -6.33
CA GLU A 107 -3.39 -19.85 -6.84
C GLU A 107 -4.78 -20.13 -7.48
N ARG A 108 -5.64 -19.15 -7.79
CA ARG A 108 -7.03 -19.45 -8.19
C ARG A 108 -7.66 -18.67 -9.35
N HIS A 109 -6.93 -17.85 -10.10
CA HIS A 109 -7.57 -17.12 -11.20
C HIS A 109 -6.68 -16.86 -12.43
N PRO A 110 -7.23 -16.90 -13.65
CA PRO A 110 -6.51 -16.83 -14.93
C PRO A 110 -6.00 -15.42 -15.30
N LEU A 111 -5.86 -14.52 -14.33
CA LEU A 111 -5.37 -13.15 -14.54
C LEU A 111 -3.99 -13.05 -13.92
N SER A 112 -3.02 -13.69 -14.57
CA SER A 112 -1.59 -13.59 -14.27
C SER A 112 -1.11 -12.20 -14.67
N GLY A 113 -0.85 -11.35 -13.68
CA GLY A 113 -0.33 -10.01 -13.87
C GLY A 113 -0.28 -9.21 -12.57
N PRO A 114 0.46 -8.08 -12.56
CA PRO A 114 0.69 -7.31 -11.35
C PRO A 114 -0.61 -6.76 -10.78
N LEU A 115 -0.70 -6.72 -9.44
CA LEU A 115 -1.78 -6.00 -8.75
C LEU A 115 -1.82 -4.53 -9.20
N LEU A 116 -3.03 -4.02 -9.44
CA LEU A 116 -3.29 -2.67 -9.94
C LEU A 116 -2.50 -2.39 -11.23
N PRO A 117 -2.74 -3.10 -12.34
CA PRO A 117 -1.90 -3.02 -13.54
C PRO A 117 -1.78 -1.60 -14.13
N SER A 118 -2.75 -0.72 -13.89
CA SER A 118 -2.74 0.67 -14.38
C SER A 118 -2.07 1.67 -13.43
N LEU A 119 -1.54 1.24 -12.28
CA LEU A 119 -1.00 2.13 -11.25
C LEU A 119 0.18 2.95 -11.77
N LYS A 120 0.07 4.27 -11.67
CA LYS A 120 1.10 5.26 -12.03
C LYS A 120 1.60 6.06 -10.84
N SER A 121 0.76 6.25 -9.83
CA SER A 121 1.04 7.04 -8.62
C SER A 121 0.80 6.22 -7.37
N LEU A 122 1.78 6.18 -6.48
CA LEU A 122 1.64 5.59 -5.15
C LEU A 122 2.01 6.59 -4.06
N ASN A 123 1.05 6.96 -3.24
CA ASN A 123 1.26 7.78 -2.04
C ASN A 123 1.15 6.89 -0.81
N LEU A 124 2.26 6.70 -0.11
CA LEU A 124 2.32 6.02 1.18
C LEU A 124 2.47 7.05 2.28
N LYS A 125 1.53 7.03 3.21
CA LYS A 125 1.53 7.83 4.43
C LYS A 125 1.41 6.93 5.64
N GLU A 126 2.39 6.99 6.52
CA GLU A 126 2.42 6.18 7.73
C GLU A 126 2.43 7.04 8.98
N TYR A 127 1.73 6.57 10.00
CA TYR A 127 1.76 7.16 11.33
C TYR A 127 2.07 6.07 12.35
N GLY A 128 3.03 6.33 13.24
CA GLY A 128 3.21 5.60 14.49
C GLY A 128 4.25 4.47 14.49
N ILE A 129 4.18 3.49 13.59
CA ILE A 129 4.98 2.25 13.71
C ILE A 129 6.00 2.13 12.58
N LYS A 130 7.25 1.75 12.89
CA LYS A 130 8.27 1.45 11.87
C LYS A 130 7.98 0.10 11.19
N PRO A 131 7.75 0.06 9.87
CA PRO A 131 7.45 -1.18 9.16
C PRO A 131 8.74 -1.93 8.91
N ARG A 132 8.89 -3.11 9.54
CA ARG A 132 10.11 -3.93 9.42
C ARG A 132 10.33 -4.48 8.01
N SER A 133 9.25 -4.74 7.27
CA SER A 133 9.30 -5.38 5.95
C SER A 133 9.44 -4.41 4.78
N LEU A 134 9.03 -3.14 4.96
CA LEU A 134 9.03 -2.14 3.88
C LEU A 134 10.42 -1.94 3.24
N PRO A 135 11.54 -1.85 4.00
CA PRO A 135 12.88 -1.68 3.41
C PRO A 135 13.34 -2.82 2.51
N LYS A 136 12.79 -4.01 2.71
CA LYS A 136 13.12 -5.20 1.92
C LYS A 136 12.17 -5.34 0.72
N MET A 137 10.86 -5.29 0.98
CA MET A 137 9.85 -5.65 -0.02
C MET A 137 9.60 -4.55 -1.06
N LEU A 138 9.62 -3.28 -0.64
CA LEU A 138 9.28 -2.17 -1.54
C LEU A 138 10.27 -2.05 -2.72
N PRO A 139 11.61 -2.05 -2.50
CA PRO A 139 12.56 -1.99 -3.61
C PRO A 139 12.46 -3.19 -4.56
N GLU A 140 12.20 -4.40 -4.04
CA GLU A 140 12.06 -5.61 -4.84
C GLU A 140 10.83 -5.54 -5.74
N TRP A 141 9.68 -5.19 -5.16
CA TRP A 141 8.45 -4.99 -5.92
C TRP A 141 8.60 -3.91 -7.00
N LEU A 142 9.18 -2.75 -6.67
CA LEU A 142 9.39 -1.67 -7.63
C LEU A 142 10.24 -2.12 -8.82
N ARG A 143 11.32 -2.88 -8.58
CA ARG A 143 12.16 -3.41 -9.67
C ARG A 143 11.39 -4.38 -10.57
N HIS A 144 10.59 -5.27 -9.99
CA HIS A 144 9.75 -6.17 -10.77
C HIS A 144 8.75 -5.38 -11.61
N ARG A 145 8.06 -4.43 -10.97
CA ARG A 145 7.04 -3.59 -11.57
C ARG A 145 7.56 -2.72 -12.73
N GLN A 146 8.80 -2.23 -12.66
CA GLN A 146 9.40 -1.48 -13.77
C GLN A 146 9.49 -2.26 -15.09
N ARG A 147 9.40 -3.59 -15.06
CA ARG A 147 9.44 -4.40 -16.28
C ARG A 147 8.07 -4.61 -16.92
N VAL A 148 7.00 -4.51 -16.12
CA VAL A 148 5.65 -4.92 -16.53
C VAL A 148 4.65 -3.75 -16.56
N ALA A 149 4.68 -2.88 -15.54
CA ALA A 149 3.76 -1.75 -15.38
C ALA A 149 4.40 -0.63 -14.54
N PRO A 150 5.34 0.15 -15.14
CA PRO A 150 6.11 1.19 -14.46
C PRO A 150 5.29 2.18 -13.64
N ILE A 151 5.69 2.39 -12.39
CA ILE A 151 5.22 3.53 -11.59
C ILE A 151 5.99 4.78 -12.04
N GLN A 152 5.25 5.87 -12.21
CA GLN A 152 5.79 7.16 -12.66
C GLN A 152 6.19 8.03 -11.48
N ASN A 153 5.36 8.05 -10.44
CA ASN A 153 5.60 8.86 -9.26
C ASN A 153 5.27 8.11 -7.97
N MET A 154 6.04 8.41 -6.92
CA MET A 154 5.81 7.89 -5.58
C MET A 154 6.02 8.98 -4.55
N SER A 155 5.15 9.06 -3.55
CA SER A 155 5.37 9.90 -2.38
C SER A 155 5.36 9.05 -1.12
N VAL A 156 6.29 9.35 -0.21
CA VAL A 156 6.45 8.61 1.03
C VAL A 156 6.55 9.62 2.18
N GLU A 157 5.55 9.60 3.05
CA GLU A 157 5.40 10.52 4.19
C GLU A 157 5.32 9.74 5.51
N GLY A 158 6.04 10.20 6.53
CA GLY A 158 5.98 9.63 7.88
C GLY A 158 6.81 8.35 8.10
N PHE A 159 7.58 7.91 7.09
CA PHE A 159 8.46 6.75 7.21
C PHE A 159 9.86 7.13 7.69
N VAL A 160 10.42 6.28 8.57
CA VAL A 160 11.85 6.33 8.93
C VAL A 160 12.60 5.36 8.03
N VAL A 161 13.20 5.87 6.95
CA VAL A 161 13.99 5.08 5.99
C VAL A 161 15.47 5.45 6.05
N GLY A 162 16.34 4.45 6.03
CA GLY A 162 17.79 4.67 5.96
C GLY A 162 18.23 5.17 4.58
N ARG A 163 19.35 5.92 4.52
CA ARG A 163 19.91 6.48 3.26
C ARG A 163 20.11 5.42 2.17
N LYS A 164 20.52 4.20 2.55
CA LYS A 164 20.70 3.06 1.63
C LYS A 164 19.41 2.67 0.93
N MET A 165 18.26 2.74 1.60
CA MET A 165 16.95 2.44 1.01
C MET A 165 16.50 3.55 0.06
N VAL A 166 16.65 4.82 0.48
CA VAL A 166 16.31 5.99 -0.35
C VAL A 166 17.02 5.90 -1.70
N LYS A 167 18.35 5.70 -1.69
CA LYS A 167 19.15 5.53 -2.92
C LYS A 167 18.70 4.36 -3.78
N LYS A 168 18.31 3.23 -3.16
CA LYS A 168 17.81 2.05 -3.89
C LYS A 168 16.49 2.33 -4.62
N ILE A 169 15.62 3.18 -4.07
CA ILE A 169 14.32 3.49 -4.67
C ILE A 169 14.45 4.61 -5.71
N GLU A 170 15.27 5.64 -5.44
CA GLU A 170 15.58 6.71 -6.39
C GLU A 170 16.21 6.15 -7.68
N GLY A 171 16.99 5.07 -7.59
CA GLY A 171 17.52 4.38 -8.77
C GLY A 171 16.48 3.60 -9.58
N VAL A 172 15.22 3.51 -9.13
CA VAL A 172 14.16 2.70 -9.74
C VAL A 172 12.97 3.54 -10.20
N ILE A 173 12.61 4.63 -9.51
CA ILE A 173 11.44 5.47 -9.86
C ILE A 173 11.91 6.84 -10.38
N PRO A 174 11.37 7.34 -11.51
CA PRO A 174 11.75 8.64 -12.07
C PRO A 174 11.47 9.83 -11.14
N GLU A 175 10.31 9.83 -10.49
CA GLU A 175 9.87 10.91 -9.61
C GLU A 175 9.51 10.34 -8.23
N ILE A 176 10.34 10.61 -7.22
CA ILE A 176 10.04 10.27 -5.84
C ILE A 176 10.09 11.49 -4.92
N PHE A 177 9.07 11.63 -4.10
CA PHE A 177 8.97 12.69 -3.10
C PHE A 177 9.00 12.10 -1.69
N TRP A 178 10.06 12.44 -0.95
CA TRP A 178 10.22 12.04 0.45
C TRP A 178 9.82 13.20 1.36
N GLN A 179 8.77 13.01 2.14
CA GLN A 179 8.39 13.95 3.20
C GLN A 179 8.87 13.39 4.54
N GLN A 180 10.15 13.62 4.82
CA GLN A 180 10.80 13.15 6.05
C GLN A 180 10.43 14.04 7.25
N SER A 181 10.02 13.41 8.36
CA SER A 181 10.22 14.00 9.68
C SER A 181 11.56 13.47 10.18
N TRP A 182 12.61 14.28 10.10
CA TRP A 182 13.95 13.91 10.56
C TRP A 182 13.95 13.82 12.09
N ALA A 183 13.85 12.61 12.63
CA ALA A 183 14.49 12.28 13.89
C ALA A 183 15.78 11.56 13.53
N SER A 184 16.86 12.33 13.39
CA SER A 184 18.20 11.84 13.06
C SER A 184 18.55 10.66 13.97
N THR A 185 18.54 9.44 13.43
CA THR A 185 19.19 8.31 14.08
C THR A 185 20.58 8.19 13.46
N PRO A 186 21.66 8.18 14.27
CA PRO A 186 23.02 8.03 13.75
C PRO A 186 23.12 6.73 12.97
N GLU A 187 23.97 6.74 11.95
CA GLU A 187 24.23 5.59 11.09
C GLU A 187 24.75 4.44 11.93
N GLU A 188 23.93 3.40 12.11
CA GLU A 188 24.43 2.11 12.57
C GLU A 188 25.22 1.52 11.40
N GLU A 189 26.56 1.71 11.45
CA GLU A 189 27.53 0.99 10.65
C GLU A 189 27.53 -0.49 11.09
N GLU A 190 26.53 -1.25 10.63
CA GLU A 190 26.65 -2.71 10.64
C GLU A 190 27.49 -3.13 9.44
N ASP A 191 28.80 -3.24 9.65
CA ASP A 191 29.71 -4.19 8.97
C ASP A 191 31.00 -4.30 9.81
N SER A 192 30.91 -4.93 10.99
CA SER A 192 32.07 -5.50 11.68
C SER A 192 32.13 -7.00 11.41
N ASP A 193 32.69 -7.32 10.25
CA ASP A 193 33.18 -8.66 9.91
C ASP A 193 34.48 -8.89 10.69
N SER A 194 34.35 -9.33 11.94
CA SER A 194 35.47 -9.74 12.79
C SER A 194 35.96 -11.11 12.34
N GLY A 195 36.69 -11.15 11.23
CA GLY A 195 37.48 -12.32 10.83
C GLY A 195 38.42 -12.70 11.97
N SER A 196 38.12 -13.83 12.61
CA SER A 196 38.97 -14.42 13.64
C SER A 196 40.02 -15.27 12.95
N ASP A 197 41.21 -14.70 12.72
CA ASP A 197 42.42 -15.48 12.42
C ASP A 197 42.95 -16.04 13.76
N GLU A 198 42.71 -17.33 14.02
CA GLU A 198 43.43 -18.08 15.05
C GLU A 198 44.73 -18.64 14.43
N SER A 199 45.86 -18.27 15.04
CA SER A 199 47.18 -18.93 14.87
C SER A 199 47.50 -19.76 16.11
#